data_AF-A0A1B6LQE4-F1
#
_entry.id   AF-A0A1B6LQE4-F1
#
_cell.length_a   1.000
_cell.length_b   1.000
_cell.length_c   1.000
_cell.angle_alpha   90.00
_cell.angle_beta   90.00
_cell.angle_gamma   90.00
#
_symmetry.space_group_name_H-M   'P 1'
#
loop_
_entity.id
_entity.type
_entity.pdbx_description
1 polymer ?
#
loop_
_entity_poly.entity_id
_entity_poly.type
_entity_poly.pdbx_seq_one_letter_code
_entity_poly.pdbx_strand_id
1 'polypeptide(L)'
;SECRLLCLVQVVKDLECGHSLSTECKNVFPVVKKDNLLCRQVMEKQLACGHTRNTLCCFYNESTLCITKVERILPCGHMQQMECFESTDDVFCDEMVIETLPCGHELETKCSKPLKDLVCEAQCSRKLSCGHKCRQLCSHLCKCDKLLEKKLSCGHMVKYQCSSQEKVTCHQPCERVLTCGHKCSLLCGQPCATECKQLVQFISKLKCGHDTVLAPCYLKCFAKDDHRLPDVLHKYCKAVCAATMSCGHRCPGTCSNCSQANRHADCDQRCQRILPCSHPCTEMCKKKCPPCFNPCVYRCSHSKCNGVCGELCSPCQKECPCRCVHNRCSRPCFSFCNRKPCEWP
;
A
#
# COMPACT_ATOMS: atom_id res chain seq x y z
N SER A 1 -42.63 -17.28 -68.10
CA SER A 1 -41.67 -16.32 -67.54
C SER A 1 -42.39 -14.99 -67.35
N GLU A 2 -42.96 -14.76 -66.18
CA GLU A 2 -43.59 -13.47 -65.85
C GLU A 2 -42.49 -12.42 -65.70
N CYS A 3 -42.12 -11.77 -66.81
CA CYS A 3 -41.41 -10.51 -66.76
C CYS A 3 -42.34 -9.47 -66.10
N ARG A 4 -42.32 -9.40 -64.77
CA ARG A 4 -42.81 -8.23 -64.03
C ARG A 4 -41.86 -7.08 -64.33
N LEU A 5 -42.03 -6.50 -65.50
CA LEU A 5 -41.45 -5.22 -65.89
C LEU A 5 -41.94 -4.20 -64.86
N LEU A 6 -41.09 -3.91 -63.87
CA LEU A 6 -41.31 -2.80 -62.96
C LEU A 6 -41.32 -1.55 -63.82
N CYS A 7 -42.47 -0.88 -63.87
CA CYS A 7 -42.60 0.36 -64.61
C CYS A 7 -41.74 1.43 -63.90
N LEU A 8 -40.58 1.74 -64.49
CA LEU A 8 -39.64 2.78 -64.04
C LEU A 8 -39.98 4.16 -64.61
N VAL A 9 -41.10 4.28 -65.34
CA VAL A 9 -41.56 5.56 -65.87
C VAL A 9 -41.77 6.52 -64.70
N GLN A 10 -41.18 7.71 -64.81
CA GLN A 10 -41.41 8.81 -63.89
C GLN A 10 -42.86 9.26 -64.05
N VAL A 11 -43.60 9.19 -62.96
CA VAL A 11 -44.98 9.68 -62.87
C VAL A 11 -45.02 10.80 -61.85
N VAL A 12 -45.75 11.86 -62.18
CA VAL A 12 -46.04 12.95 -61.26
C VAL A 12 -47.33 12.59 -60.52
N LYS A 13 -47.25 12.54 -59.18
CA LYS A 13 -48.41 12.25 -58.34
C LYS A 13 -48.70 13.44 -57.43
N ASP A 14 -49.91 13.98 -57.53
CA ASP A 14 -50.40 14.98 -56.60
C ASP A 14 -50.76 14.31 -55.26
N LEU A 15 -50.13 14.81 -54.20
CA LEU A 15 -50.35 14.40 -52.81
C LEU A 15 -51.49 15.23 -52.20
N GLU A 16 -52.11 14.73 -51.14
CA GLU A 16 -53.24 15.40 -50.47
C GLU A 16 -52.89 16.77 -49.89
N CYS A 17 -51.61 17.02 -49.62
CA CYS A 17 -51.09 18.33 -49.24
C CYS A 17 -51.06 19.35 -50.40
N GLY A 18 -51.50 18.99 -51.61
CA GLY A 18 -51.50 19.84 -52.80
C GLY A 18 -50.17 19.91 -53.55
N HIS A 19 -49.13 19.21 -53.07
CA HIS A 19 -47.82 19.15 -53.71
C HIS A 19 -47.70 17.96 -54.68
N SER A 20 -47.00 18.15 -55.79
CA SER A 20 -46.71 17.09 -56.76
C SER A 20 -45.37 16.41 -56.47
N LEU A 21 -45.36 15.08 -56.41
CA LEU A 21 -44.18 14.25 -56.22
C LEU A 21 -43.87 13.49 -57.51
N SER A 22 -42.68 13.72 -58.09
CA SER A 22 -42.16 12.84 -59.15
C SER A 22 -41.60 11.57 -58.52
N THR A 23 -42.17 10.42 -58.87
CA THR A 23 -41.72 9.11 -58.39
C THR A 23 -41.88 8.08 -59.49
N GLU A 24 -41.19 6.94 -59.39
CA GLU A 24 -41.35 5.86 -60.36
C GLU A 24 -42.71 5.18 -60.20
N CYS A 25 -43.34 4.79 -61.31
CA CYS A 25 -44.67 4.19 -61.34
C CYS A 25 -44.83 2.99 -60.37
N LYS A 26 -43.77 2.20 -60.15
CA LYS A 26 -43.70 1.09 -59.17
C LYS A 26 -43.95 1.50 -57.70
N ASN A 27 -43.82 2.78 -57.38
CA ASN A 27 -44.03 3.36 -56.05
C ASN A 27 -45.47 3.85 -55.85
N VAL A 28 -46.23 4.03 -56.94
CA VAL A 28 -47.65 4.46 -56.93
C VAL A 28 -48.59 3.26 -57.09
N PHE A 29 -48.15 2.23 -57.82
CA PHE A 29 -48.93 1.04 -58.13
C PHE A 29 -48.19 -0.25 -57.70
N PRO A 30 -48.87 -1.25 -57.09
CA PRO A 30 -50.30 -1.27 -56.74
C PRO A 30 -50.64 -0.29 -55.60
N VAL A 31 -51.92 0.13 -55.55
CA VAL A 31 -52.46 1.24 -54.73
C VAL A 31 -52.05 1.17 -53.25
N VAL A 32 -51.79 -0.02 -52.71
CA VAL A 32 -51.33 -0.26 -51.32
C VAL A 32 -49.99 0.41 -50.99
N LYS A 33 -49.16 0.78 -51.99
CA LYS A 33 -47.90 1.52 -51.78
C LYS A 33 -48.08 3.04 -51.76
N LYS A 34 -49.25 3.53 -52.17
CA LYS A 34 -49.60 4.96 -52.23
C LYS A 34 -49.51 5.63 -50.86
N ASP A 35 -49.85 4.91 -49.79
CA ASP A 35 -49.94 5.45 -48.43
C ASP A 35 -48.58 5.78 -47.80
N ASN A 36 -47.46 5.34 -48.39
CA ASN A 36 -46.09 5.60 -47.91
C ASN A 36 -45.40 6.77 -48.62
N LEU A 37 -46.09 7.50 -49.51
CA LEU A 37 -45.52 8.62 -50.24
C LEU A 37 -45.53 9.90 -49.38
N LEU A 38 -44.43 10.15 -48.69
CA LEU A 38 -44.24 11.36 -47.87
C LEU A 38 -43.75 12.53 -48.74
N CYS A 39 -44.42 13.68 -48.59
CA CYS A 39 -43.96 14.92 -49.22
C CYS A 39 -42.71 15.46 -48.51
N ARG A 40 -41.56 15.42 -49.19
CA ARG A 40 -40.29 15.99 -48.70
C ARG A 40 -39.97 17.37 -49.29
N GLN A 41 -40.97 18.04 -49.87
CA GLN A 41 -40.78 19.42 -50.27
C GLN A 41 -40.63 20.29 -49.02
N VAL A 42 -39.62 21.16 -49.03
CA VAL A 42 -39.49 22.21 -48.02
C VAL A 42 -40.57 23.22 -48.33
N MET A 43 -41.42 23.47 -47.34
CA MET A 43 -42.42 24.52 -47.42
C MET A 43 -42.11 25.58 -46.37
N GLU A 44 -42.37 26.82 -46.74
CA GLU A 44 -42.34 27.95 -45.82
C GLU A 44 -43.74 28.10 -45.24
N LYS A 45 -43.85 28.00 -43.91
CA LYS A 45 -45.12 28.23 -43.22
C LYS A 45 -44.98 29.36 -42.23
N GLN A 46 -45.90 30.31 -42.31
CA GLN A 46 -46.06 31.36 -41.31
C GLN A 46 -46.78 30.79 -40.09
N LEU A 47 -46.15 30.90 -38.93
CA LEU A 47 -46.69 30.46 -37.64
C LEU A 47 -47.59 31.55 -37.05
N ALA A 48 -48.40 31.21 -36.04
CA ALA A 48 -49.32 32.16 -35.40
C ALA A 48 -48.60 33.37 -34.77
N CYS A 49 -47.33 33.22 -34.38
CA CYS A 49 -46.48 34.31 -33.90
C CYS A 49 -45.99 35.27 -35.02
N GLY A 50 -46.37 35.03 -36.28
CA GLY A 50 -46.01 35.85 -37.44
C GLY A 50 -44.68 35.47 -38.11
N HIS A 51 -43.83 34.67 -37.47
CA HIS A 51 -42.56 34.20 -38.03
C HIS A 51 -42.74 33.08 -39.05
N THR A 52 -41.84 33.00 -40.02
CA THR A 52 -41.81 31.90 -40.98
C THR A 52 -40.83 30.82 -40.54
N ARG A 53 -41.22 29.56 -40.75
CA ARG A 53 -40.37 28.40 -40.49
C ARG A 53 -40.32 27.51 -41.72
N ASN A 54 -39.12 27.22 -42.18
CA ASN A 54 -38.89 26.22 -43.21
C ASN A 54 -38.97 24.83 -42.58
N THR A 55 -39.93 24.04 -43.03
CA THR A 55 -40.06 22.67 -42.59
C THR A 55 -40.49 21.79 -43.75
N LEU A 56 -40.16 20.52 -43.68
CA LEU A 56 -40.58 19.55 -44.67
C LEU A 56 -42.08 19.29 -44.49
N CYS A 57 -42.82 19.24 -45.60
CA CYS A 57 -44.27 19.06 -45.58
C CYS A 57 -44.72 17.84 -44.75
N CYS A 58 -43.96 16.73 -44.78
CA CYS A 58 -44.24 15.53 -43.98
C CYS A 58 -43.93 15.63 -42.48
N PHE A 59 -43.16 16.62 -42.04
CA PHE A 59 -42.78 16.82 -40.63
C PHE A 59 -43.52 17.98 -39.96
N TYR A 60 -44.31 18.73 -40.73
CA TYR A 60 -45.14 19.79 -40.17
C TYR A 60 -46.31 19.21 -39.35
N ASN A 61 -46.51 19.75 -38.16
CA ASN A 61 -47.69 19.54 -37.33
C ASN A 61 -48.12 20.86 -36.69
N GLU A 62 -49.36 20.97 -36.23
CA GLU A 62 -49.88 22.20 -35.60
C GLU A 62 -49.14 22.57 -34.30
N SER A 63 -48.47 21.60 -33.65
CA SER A 63 -47.62 21.76 -32.47
C SER A 63 -46.19 22.24 -32.77
N THR A 64 -45.91 22.62 -34.01
CA THR A 64 -44.59 23.07 -34.45
C THR A 64 -44.18 24.35 -33.73
N LEU A 65 -43.14 24.26 -32.89
CA LEU A 65 -42.60 25.40 -32.14
C LEU A 65 -41.75 26.33 -33.02
N CYS A 66 -41.83 27.63 -32.74
CA CYS A 66 -41.07 28.67 -33.43
C CYS A 66 -39.68 28.85 -32.79
N ILE A 67 -38.63 28.34 -33.43
CA ILE A 67 -37.23 28.44 -32.96
C ILE A 67 -36.50 29.71 -33.41
N THR A 68 -37.22 30.65 -34.05
CA THR A 68 -36.63 31.93 -34.46
C THR A 68 -36.14 32.67 -33.22
N LYS A 69 -34.88 33.10 -33.24
CA LYS A 69 -34.28 33.89 -32.17
C LYS A 69 -34.86 35.30 -32.18
N VAL A 70 -35.43 35.69 -31.05
CA VAL A 70 -36.02 37.02 -30.83
C VAL A 70 -35.39 37.66 -29.61
N GLU A 71 -35.29 38.99 -29.60
CA GLU A 71 -34.88 39.75 -28.43
C GLU A 71 -36.13 40.07 -27.59
N ARG A 72 -36.10 39.71 -26.31
CA ARG A 72 -37.17 40.01 -25.36
C ARG A 72 -36.59 40.56 -24.07
N ILE A 73 -37.39 41.37 -23.39
CA ILE A 73 -37.07 41.88 -22.05
C ILE A 73 -37.60 40.86 -21.04
N LEU A 74 -36.70 40.27 -20.26
CA LEU A 74 -37.03 39.34 -19.18
C LEU A 74 -37.65 40.08 -17.98
N PRO A 75 -38.32 39.38 -17.03
CA PRO A 75 -38.92 40.02 -15.85
C PRO A 75 -37.92 40.82 -14.99
N CYS A 76 -36.63 40.48 -15.06
CA CYS A 76 -35.56 41.23 -14.41
C CYS A 76 -35.20 42.56 -15.11
N GLY A 77 -35.84 42.89 -16.24
CA GLY A 77 -35.61 44.10 -17.02
C GLY A 77 -34.46 44.03 -18.03
N HIS A 78 -33.74 42.91 -18.10
CA HIS A 78 -32.63 42.71 -19.05
C HIS A 78 -33.11 42.17 -20.39
N MET A 79 -32.45 42.59 -21.47
CA MET A 79 -32.74 42.13 -22.83
C MET A 79 -31.94 40.87 -23.14
N GLN A 80 -32.60 39.80 -23.58
CA GLN A 80 -31.94 38.54 -23.93
C GLN A 80 -32.47 37.99 -25.24
N GLN A 81 -31.57 37.38 -26.00
CA GLN A 81 -31.90 36.62 -27.20
C GLN A 81 -32.36 35.21 -26.80
N MET A 82 -33.59 34.85 -27.15
CA MET A 82 -34.23 33.58 -26.80
C MET A 82 -35.07 33.05 -27.97
N GLU A 83 -35.48 31.78 -27.92
CA GLU A 83 -36.33 31.20 -28.98
C GLU A 83 -37.78 31.67 -28.81
N CYS A 84 -38.48 31.97 -29.91
CA CYS A 84 -39.81 32.59 -29.85
C CYS A 84 -40.86 31.79 -29.07
N PHE A 85 -40.74 30.45 -29.00
CA PHE A 85 -41.65 29.61 -28.23
C PHE A 85 -41.38 29.64 -26.72
N GLU A 86 -40.21 30.09 -26.30
CA GLU A 86 -39.84 30.13 -24.88
C GLU A 86 -40.61 31.24 -24.16
N SER A 87 -41.02 30.97 -22.93
CA SER A 87 -41.63 31.95 -22.05
C SER A 87 -40.55 32.78 -21.36
N THR A 88 -40.77 34.08 -21.19
CA THR A 88 -39.86 34.97 -20.45
C THR A 88 -39.75 34.63 -18.97
N ASP A 89 -40.72 33.89 -18.42
CA ASP A 89 -40.75 33.48 -17.01
C ASP A 89 -39.90 32.24 -16.74
N ASP A 90 -39.62 31.42 -17.77
CA ASP A 90 -38.89 30.15 -17.65
C ASP A 90 -37.41 30.27 -18.05
N VAL A 91 -36.98 31.44 -18.52
CA VAL A 91 -35.62 31.68 -18.98
C VAL A 91 -34.83 32.46 -17.94
N PHE A 92 -33.66 31.92 -17.60
CA PHE A 92 -32.68 32.59 -16.75
C PHE A 92 -31.94 33.67 -17.53
N CYS A 93 -31.95 34.89 -16.99
CA CYS A 93 -31.09 35.98 -17.43
C CYS A 93 -29.59 35.63 -17.31
N ASP A 94 -28.89 35.66 -18.44
CA ASP A 94 -27.44 35.43 -18.54
C ASP A 94 -26.60 36.71 -18.50
N GLU A 95 -27.23 37.88 -18.41
CA GLU A 95 -26.55 39.17 -18.33
C GLU A 95 -25.65 39.24 -17.09
N MET A 96 -24.41 39.72 -17.28
CA MET A 96 -23.46 39.93 -16.20
C MET A 96 -23.78 41.26 -15.51
N VAL A 97 -24.05 41.19 -14.22
CA VAL A 97 -24.36 42.34 -13.36
C VAL A 97 -23.39 42.40 -12.19
N ILE A 98 -23.19 43.60 -11.66
CA ILE A 98 -22.37 43.82 -10.46
C ILE A 98 -23.33 43.83 -9.25
N GLU A 99 -23.20 42.84 -8.38
CA GLU A 99 -23.99 42.72 -7.16
C GLU A 99 -23.14 43.09 -5.94
N THR A 100 -23.71 43.93 -5.05
CA THR A 100 -23.06 44.28 -3.78
C THR A 100 -23.45 43.26 -2.72
N LEU A 101 -22.50 42.40 -2.34
CA LEU A 101 -22.71 41.37 -1.32
C LEU A 101 -22.95 41.99 0.07
N PRO A 102 -23.58 41.27 1.02
CA PRO A 102 -23.81 41.77 2.39
C PRO A 102 -22.55 42.23 3.14
N CYS A 103 -21.38 41.78 2.69
CA CYS A 103 -20.09 42.22 3.21
C CYS A 103 -19.61 43.58 2.68
N GLY A 104 -20.34 44.19 1.74
CA GLY A 104 -20.04 45.46 1.08
C GLY A 104 -19.13 45.35 -0.14
N HIS A 105 -18.69 44.14 -0.53
CA HIS A 105 -17.88 43.94 -1.73
C HIS A 105 -18.76 43.72 -2.96
N GLU A 106 -18.34 44.29 -4.08
CA GLU A 106 -18.93 44.09 -5.39
C GLU A 106 -18.44 42.77 -6.01
N LEU A 107 -19.35 42.01 -6.61
CA LEU A 107 -19.07 40.77 -7.32
C LEU A 107 -19.79 40.78 -8.67
N GLU A 108 -19.03 40.56 -9.74
CA GLU A 108 -19.59 40.36 -11.08
C GLU A 108 -20.17 38.96 -11.20
N THR A 109 -21.47 38.85 -11.49
CA THR A 109 -22.20 37.58 -11.52
C THR A 109 -23.36 37.63 -12.50
N LYS A 110 -23.94 36.48 -12.85
CA LYS A 110 -25.15 36.44 -13.68
C LYS A 110 -26.36 36.93 -12.90
N CYS A 111 -27.22 37.74 -13.52
CA CYS A 111 -28.44 38.27 -12.90
C CYS A 111 -29.34 37.16 -12.29
N SER A 112 -29.37 35.98 -12.90
CA SER A 112 -30.16 34.84 -12.38
C SER A 112 -29.62 34.18 -11.12
N LYS A 113 -28.40 34.50 -10.68
CA LYS A 113 -27.81 33.87 -9.49
C LYS A 113 -28.33 34.54 -8.22
N PRO A 114 -28.92 33.78 -7.29
CA PRO A 114 -29.44 34.36 -6.06
C PRO A 114 -28.30 34.77 -5.12
N LEU A 115 -28.43 35.93 -4.46
CA LEU A 115 -27.42 36.51 -3.55
C LEU A 115 -26.91 35.55 -2.47
N LYS A 116 -27.77 34.63 -1.98
CA LYS A 116 -27.42 33.64 -0.95
C LYS A 116 -26.37 32.62 -1.38
N ASP A 117 -26.24 32.38 -2.69
CA ASP A 117 -25.32 31.39 -3.25
C ASP A 117 -23.98 32.03 -3.65
N LEU A 118 -23.89 33.37 -3.56
CA LEU A 118 -22.68 34.11 -3.89
C LEU A 118 -21.72 34.16 -2.70
N VAL A 119 -20.47 33.77 -2.96
CA VAL A 119 -19.39 33.78 -1.97
C VAL A 119 -18.44 34.93 -2.29
N CYS A 120 -18.13 35.74 -1.28
CA CYS A 120 -17.18 36.82 -1.45
C CYS A 120 -15.73 36.29 -1.52
N GLU A 121 -15.07 36.53 -2.66
CA GLU A 121 -13.66 36.19 -2.89
C GLU A 121 -12.72 37.40 -2.72
N ALA A 122 -13.25 38.56 -2.32
CA ALA A 122 -12.44 39.73 -2.03
C ALA A 122 -11.55 39.50 -0.79
N GLN A 123 -10.36 40.10 -0.80
CA GLN A 123 -9.46 40.08 0.36
C GLN A 123 -10.07 40.89 1.52
N CYS A 124 -10.09 40.30 2.71
CA CYS A 124 -10.63 40.95 3.88
C CYS A 124 -9.70 42.07 4.37
N SER A 125 -10.21 43.30 4.47
CA SER A 125 -9.45 44.47 4.97
C SER A 125 -9.66 44.77 6.46
N ARG A 126 -10.33 43.87 7.21
CA ARG A 126 -10.66 44.09 8.62
C ARG A 126 -9.41 44.08 9.51
N LYS A 127 -9.40 44.96 10.52
CA LYS A 127 -8.41 44.93 11.60
C LYS A 127 -8.91 43.96 12.68
N LEU A 128 -8.12 42.92 12.95
CA LEU A 128 -8.44 41.91 13.96
C LEU A 128 -8.26 42.48 15.37
N SER A 129 -8.85 41.83 16.38
CA SER A 129 -8.73 42.21 17.80
C SER A 129 -7.28 42.24 18.30
N CYS A 130 -6.41 41.39 17.73
CA CYS A 130 -4.96 41.42 17.99
C CYS A 130 -4.23 42.62 17.36
N GLY A 131 -4.93 43.51 16.65
CA GLY A 131 -4.39 44.69 15.98
C GLY A 131 -3.82 44.44 14.58
N HIS A 132 -3.69 43.19 14.15
CA HIS A 132 -3.21 42.83 12.81
C HIS A 132 -4.29 42.95 11.73
N LYS A 133 -3.89 43.27 10.50
CA LYS A 133 -4.79 43.28 9.33
C LYS A 133 -5.06 41.84 8.90
N CYS A 134 -6.32 41.51 8.60
CA CYS A 134 -6.68 40.24 8.01
C CYS A 134 -6.08 40.11 6.61
N ARG A 135 -5.71 38.88 6.21
CA ARG A 135 -5.23 38.55 4.85
C ARG A 135 -6.04 37.42 4.22
N GLN A 136 -7.09 36.97 4.90
CA GLN A 136 -7.97 35.91 4.44
C GLN A 136 -9.04 36.49 3.50
N LEU A 137 -9.70 35.61 2.74
CA LEU A 137 -10.89 35.98 1.97
C LEU A 137 -12.00 36.47 2.91
N CYS A 138 -12.84 37.39 2.45
CA CYS A 138 -13.93 37.93 3.25
C CYS A 138 -14.96 36.86 3.66
N SER A 139 -15.11 35.80 2.85
CA SER A 139 -15.93 34.63 3.15
C SER A 139 -15.37 33.73 4.27
N HIS A 140 -14.07 33.85 4.58
CA HIS A 140 -13.42 33.02 5.58
C HIS A 140 -13.49 33.63 6.98
N LEU A 141 -13.48 32.76 7.99
CA LEU A 141 -13.35 33.19 9.38
C LEU A 141 -12.00 33.87 9.61
N CYS A 142 -12.07 35.13 10.03
CA CYS A 142 -10.92 35.98 10.29
C CYS A 142 -10.10 35.50 11.49
N LYS A 143 -9.02 34.75 11.23
CA LYS A 143 -8.01 34.34 12.22
C LYS A 143 -6.66 34.93 11.85
N CYS A 144 -5.91 35.40 12.86
CA CYS A 144 -4.58 35.95 12.62
C CYS A 144 -3.55 34.83 12.42
N ASP A 145 -2.99 34.77 11.22
CA ASP A 145 -1.96 33.83 10.79
C ASP A 145 -0.52 34.35 10.98
N LYS A 146 -0.38 35.59 11.48
CA LYS A 146 0.93 36.20 11.70
C LYS A 146 1.72 35.37 12.70
N LEU A 147 2.92 34.96 12.27
CA LEU A 147 3.90 34.30 13.12
C LEU A 147 4.60 35.35 13.99
N LEU A 148 4.61 35.10 15.29
CA LEU A 148 5.25 35.91 16.31
C LEU A 148 6.31 35.08 17.03
N GLU A 149 7.25 35.76 17.68
CA GLU A 149 8.27 35.14 18.51
C GLU A 149 8.13 35.62 19.94
N LYS A 150 8.25 34.70 20.91
CA LYS A 150 8.37 35.07 22.32
C LYS A 150 9.34 34.15 23.05
N LYS A 151 9.99 34.70 24.07
CA LYS A 151 10.79 33.94 25.03
C LYS A 151 9.86 33.35 26.08
N LEU A 152 9.79 32.02 26.17
CA LEU A 152 9.02 31.33 27.21
C LEU A 152 9.75 31.41 28.55
N SER A 153 9.05 31.09 29.65
CA SER A 153 9.62 31.04 31.00
C SER A 153 10.81 30.09 31.14
N CYS A 154 10.88 29.05 30.29
CA CYS A 154 12.02 28.16 30.20
C CYS A 154 13.25 28.75 29.49
N GLY A 155 13.18 30.00 29.01
CA GLY A 155 14.27 30.70 28.35
C GLY A 155 14.34 30.50 26.83
N HIS A 156 13.63 29.52 26.27
CA HIS A 156 13.62 29.25 24.84
C HIS A 156 12.78 30.25 24.06
N MET A 157 13.27 30.63 22.87
CA MET A 157 12.55 31.43 21.89
C MET A 157 11.71 30.52 21.00
N VAL A 158 10.41 30.76 20.92
CA VAL A 158 9.48 29.96 20.12
C VAL A 158 8.70 30.84 19.16
N LYS A 159 8.57 30.34 17.92
CA LYS A 159 7.66 30.88 16.90
C LYS A 159 6.26 30.31 17.14
N TYR A 160 5.25 31.17 17.10
CA TYR A 160 3.85 30.76 17.30
C TYR A 160 2.89 31.62 16.46
N GLN A 161 1.72 31.09 16.16
CA GLN A 161 0.66 31.85 15.48
C GLN A 161 -0.01 32.80 16.48
N CYS A 162 -0.27 34.04 16.07
CA CYS A 162 -0.95 35.02 16.92
C CYS A 162 -2.30 34.49 17.47
N SER A 163 -3.05 33.71 16.69
CA SER A 163 -4.29 33.07 17.13
C SER A 163 -4.14 32.00 18.23
N SER A 164 -2.92 31.50 18.48
CA SER A 164 -2.65 30.40 19.43
C SER A 164 -1.81 30.82 20.64
N GLN A 165 -1.83 32.11 21.00
CA GLN A 165 -0.95 32.70 22.02
C GLN A 165 -1.01 32.04 23.40
N GLU A 166 -2.17 31.49 23.79
CA GLU A 166 -2.40 30.84 25.09
C GLU A 166 -1.87 29.41 25.16
N LYS A 167 -1.73 28.71 24.03
CA LYS A 167 -1.33 27.29 23.96
C LYS A 167 0.12 27.09 23.54
N VAL A 168 0.95 28.11 23.70
CA VAL A 168 2.34 28.07 23.23
C VAL A 168 3.20 27.27 24.20
N THR A 169 3.58 26.07 23.78
CA THR A 169 4.49 25.17 24.52
C THR A 169 5.89 25.17 23.92
N CYS A 170 6.87 24.80 24.74
CA CYS A 170 8.23 24.59 24.27
C CYS A 170 8.40 23.18 23.71
N HIS A 171 8.98 23.06 22.52
CA HIS A 171 9.33 21.77 21.90
C HIS A 171 10.85 21.57 21.77
N GLN A 172 11.64 22.42 22.42
CA GLN A 172 13.09 22.25 22.46
C GLN A 172 13.47 21.12 23.42
N PRO A 173 14.59 20.41 23.16
CA PRO A 173 15.14 19.44 24.11
C PRO A 173 15.38 20.09 25.48
N CYS A 174 15.19 19.33 26.56
CA CYS A 174 15.50 19.83 27.88
C CYS A 174 17.03 19.94 28.08
N GLU A 175 17.52 21.14 28.38
CA GLU A 175 18.95 21.38 28.63
C GLU A 175 19.40 21.03 30.06
N ARG A 176 18.50 20.52 30.90
CA ARG A 176 18.84 20.13 32.28
C ARG A 176 19.74 18.90 32.30
N VAL A 177 20.71 18.92 33.21
CA VAL A 177 21.57 17.79 33.52
C VAL A 177 21.03 17.10 34.77
N LEU A 178 20.79 15.80 34.69
CA LEU A 178 20.33 14.97 35.81
C LEU A 178 21.45 14.82 36.85
N THR A 179 21.11 14.38 38.06
CA THR A 179 22.07 14.15 39.16
C THR A 179 23.20 13.17 38.80
N CYS A 180 22.95 12.26 37.86
CA CYS A 180 23.95 11.34 37.33
C CYS A 180 24.92 11.96 36.31
N GLY A 181 24.78 13.26 35.99
CA GLY A 181 25.62 13.98 35.02
C GLY A 181 25.15 13.88 33.56
N HIS A 182 24.13 13.07 33.26
CA HIS A 182 23.58 12.93 31.91
C HIS A 182 22.53 14.00 31.59
N LYS A 183 22.46 14.42 30.32
CA LYS A 183 21.42 15.34 29.84
C LYS A 183 20.04 14.67 29.89
N CYS A 184 19.01 15.44 30.25
CA CYS A 184 17.62 15.00 30.22
C CYS A 184 17.21 14.65 28.78
N SER A 185 16.54 13.51 28.59
CA SER A 185 16.08 13.05 27.28
C SER A 185 14.65 13.51 26.94
N LEU A 186 14.03 14.34 27.79
CA LEU A 186 12.66 14.82 27.62
C LEU A 186 12.63 16.21 27.00
N LEU A 187 11.45 16.64 26.57
CA LEU A 187 11.24 17.99 26.05
C LEU A 187 11.14 19.02 27.18
N CYS A 188 11.49 20.27 26.87
CA CYS A 188 11.39 21.36 27.80
C CYS A 188 9.93 21.61 28.23
N GLY A 189 9.68 21.70 29.53
CA GLY A 189 8.34 21.82 30.11
C GLY A 189 7.74 20.48 30.58
N GLN A 190 8.33 19.34 30.20
CA GLN A 190 7.99 18.05 30.81
C GLN A 190 8.72 17.88 32.16
N PRO A 191 8.08 17.21 33.14
CA PRO A 191 8.75 16.87 34.39
C PRO A 191 9.92 15.94 34.08
N CYS A 192 11.15 16.37 34.41
CA CYS A 192 12.35 15.60 34.14
C CYS A 192 12.29 14.26 34.89
N ALA A 193 12.54 13.15 34.18
CA ALA A 193 12.61 11.84 34.81
C ALA A 193 13.77 11.81 35.80
N THR A 194 13.51 11.29 37.01
CA THR A 194 14.54 11.03 38.03
C THR A 194 15.42 9.86 37.64
N GLU A 195 14.89 8.91 36.87
CA GLU A 195 15.60 7.73 36.37
C GLU A 195 16.24 7.99 35.00
N CYS A 196 17.57 8.00 34.96
CA CYS A 196 18.33 8.13 33.73
C CYS A 196 18.34 6.81 32.93
N LYS A 197 17.69 6.81 31.76
CA LYS A 197 17.62 5.65 30.84
C LYS A 197 18.80 5.56 29.86
N GLN A 198 19.79 6.45 29.94
CA GLN A 198 20.98 6.33 29.10
C GLN A 198 21.73 5.04 29.41
N LEU A 199 22.11 4.31 28.37
CA LEU A 199 22.85 3.06 28.51
C LEU A 199 24.32 3.38 28.84
N VAL A 200 24.80 2.83 29.94
CA VAL A 200 26.19 2.96 30.39
C VAL A 200 26.78 1.58 30.61
N GLN A 201 28.11 1.50 30.54
CA GLN A 201 28.83 0.26 30.81
C GLN A 201 28.90 -0.01 32.31
N PHE A 202 28.52 -1.23 32.70
CA PHE A 202 28.69 -1.80 34.02
C PHE A 202 29.74 -2.90 33.93
N ILE A 203 30.70 -2.89 34.88
CA ILE A 203 31.68 -3.95 35.06
C ILE A 203 31.33 -4.64 36.39
N SER A 204 30.81 -5.85 36.34
CA SER A 204 30.35 -6.61 37.50
C SER A 204 30.44 -8.11 37.23
N LYS A 205 30.86 -8.91 38.22
CA LYS A 205 30.95 -10.36 38.09
C LYS A 205 29.54 -10.98 38.05
N LEU A 206 29.03 -11.27 36.86
CA LEU A 206 27.74 -11.94 36.70
C LEU A 206 27.87 -13.46 36.91
N LYS A 207 26.78 -14.11 37.33
CA LYS A 207 26.72 -15.58 37.49
C LYS A 207 27.03 -16.36 36.20
N CYS A 208 26.83 -15.75 35.04
CA CYS A 208 27.16 -16.35 33.75
C CYS A 208 28.64 -16.25 33.34
N GLY A 209 29.49 -15.63 34.17
CA GLY A 209 30.91 -15.44 33.87
C GLY A 209 31.23 -14.24 32.98
N HIS A 210 30.22 -13.59 32.40
CA HIS A 210 30.38 -12.32 31.70
C HIS A 210 30.51 -11.17 32.71
N ASP A 211 31.39 -10.22 32.43
CA ASP A 211 31.72 -9.13 33.36
C ASP A 211 31.23 -7.75 32.89
N THR A 212 30.93 -7.60 31.60
CA THR A 212 30.63 -6.32 30.98
C THR A 212 29.23 -6.28 30.40
N VAL A 213 28.42 -5.30 30.82
CA VAL A 213 27.02 -5.14 30.38
C VAL A 213 26.67 -3.69 30.13
N LEU A 214 25.92 -3.42 29.05
CA LEU A 214 25.29 -2.12 28.81
C LEU A 214 23.89 -2.12 29.42
N ALA A 215 23.66 -1.30 30.43
CA ALA A 215 22.38 -1.20 31.11
C ALA A 215 22.03 0.27 31.44
N PRO A 216 20.76 0.58 31.76
CA PRO A 216 20.36 1.95 32.10
C PRO A 216 21.12 2.53 33.30
N CYS A 217 21.54 3.80 33.19
CA CYS A 217 22.34 4.49 34.20
C CYS A 217 21.67 4.55 35.58
N TYR A 218 20.34 4.60 35.66
CA TYR A 218 19.62 4.62 36.93
C TYR A 218 19.96 3.40 37.81
N LEU A 219 20.39 2.28 37.23
CA LEU A 219 20.83 1.09 37.96
C LEU A 219 22.09 1.33 38.82
N LYS A 220 22.89 2.37 38.53
CA LYS A 220 24.01 2.78 39.40
C LYS A 220 23.52 3.29 40.76
N CYS A 221 22.33 3.89 40.83
CA CYS A 221 21.77 4.39 42.08
C CYS A 221 21.37 3.24 43.03
N PHE A 222 21.01 2.08 42.50
CA PHE A 222 20.68 0.87 43.25
C PHE A 222 21.93 0.10 43.74
N ALA A 223 23.12 0.43 43.22
CA ALA A 223 24.36 -0.29 43.50
C ALA A 223 24.95 -0.05 44.90
N LYS A 224 24.36 0.84 45.70
CA LYS A 224 24.88 1.19 47.03
C LYS A 224 24.43 0.25 48.15
N ASP A 225 23.35 -0.53 47.99
CA ASP A 225 22.82 -1.39 49.08
C ASP A 225 22.26 -2.77 48.64
N ASP A 226 22.25 -3.12 47.35
CA ASP A 226 21.57 -4.33 46.89
C ASP A 226 22.52 -5.41 46.31
N HIS A 227 22.62 -6.54 47.02
CA HIS A 227 23.32 -7.76 46.56
C HIS A 227 22.71 -8.35 45.28
N ARG A 228 21.52 -7.90 44.86
CA ARG A 228 20.81 -8.38 43.66
C ARG A 228 21.18 -7.63 42.39
N LEU A 229 22.02 -6.59 42.44
CA LEU A 229 22.48 -5.87 41.25
C LEU A 229 23.05 -6.80 40.16
N PRO A 230 23.88 -7.81 40.46
CA PRO A 230 24.37 -8.76 39.44
C PRO A 230 23.24 -9.53 38.75
N ASP A 231 22.18 -9.91 39.48
CA ASP A 231 21.03 -10.62 38.90
C ASP A 231 20.18 -9.71 38.00
N VAL A 232 20.05 -8.42 38.37
CA VAL A 232 19.38 -7.41 37.53
C VAL A 232 20.19 -7.14 36.26
N LEU A 233 21.52 -6.99 36.38
CA LEU A 233 22.42 -6.77 35.25
C LEU A 233 22.46 -7.97 34.30
N HIS A 234 22.30 -9.20 34.79
CA HIS A 234 22.25 -10.40 33.94
C HIS A 234 21.10 -10.33 32.91
N LYS A 235 19.97 -9.67 33.22
CA LYS A 235 18.89 -9.47 32.24
C LYS A 235 19.32 -8.66 31.01
N TYR A 236 20.33 -7.80 31.18
CA TYR A 236 20.90 -6.97 30.11
C TYR A 236 22.12 -7.60 29.44
N CYS A 237 22.55 -8.79 29.88
CA CYS A 237 23.72 -9.48 29.32
C CYS A 237 23.44 -9.97 27.89
N LYS A 238 23.93 -9.22 26.90
CA LYS A 238 23.81 -9.53 25.47
C LYS A 238 24.97 -10.35 24.92
N ALA A 239 25.88 -10.84 25.76
CA ALA A 239 26.97 -11.70 25.33
C ALA A 239 26.44 -13.03 24.77
N VAL A 240 27.16 -13.61 23.82
CA VAL A 240 26.87 -14.96 23.30
C VAL A 240 27.12 -15.95 24.44
N CYS A 241 26.16 -16.84 24.69
CA CYS A 241 26.22 -17.78 25.80
C CYS A 241 27.42 -18.72 25.69
N ALA A 242 27.66 -19.29 24.50
CA ALA A 242 28.80 -20.17 24.19
C ALA A 242 28.98 -21.41 25.08
N ALA A 243 28.06 -21.69 26.01
CA ALA A 243 28.07 -22.87 26.86
C ALA A 243 27.97 -24.15 26.02
N THR A 244 28.69 -25.20 26.44
CA THR A 244 28.66 -26.50 25.78
C THR A 244 27.36 -27.23 26.10
N MET A 245 26.56 -27.50 25.07
CA MET A 245 25.28 -28.19 25.18
C MET A 245 25.49 -29.71 25.28
N SER A 246 24.44 -30.47 25.59
CA SER A 246 24.47 -31.95 25.65
C SER A 246 24.89 -32.62 24.34
N CYS A 247 24.78 -31.92 23.21
CA CYS A 247 25.29 -32.39 21.93
C CYS A 247 26.80 -32.19 21.72
N GLY A 248 27.49 -31.49 22.62
CA GLY A 248 28.91 -31.13 22.51
C GLY A 248 29.16 -29.81 21.77
N HIS A 249 28.14 -29.23 21.13
CA HIS A 249 28.24 -27.95 20.43
C HIS A 249 28.05 -26.76 21.38
N ARG A 250 28.60 -25.61 21.00
CA ARG A 250 28.45 -24.35 21.75
C ARG A 250 27.12 -23.67 21.44
N CYS A 251 26.44 -23.18 22.48
CA CYS A 251 25.18 -22.47 22.33
C CYS A 251 25.37 -21.15 21.55
N PRO A 252 24.66 -20.95 20.41
CA PRO A 252 24.73 -19.69 19.65
C PRO A 252 23.86 -18.58 20.24
N GLY A 253 23.00 -18.89 21.23
CA GLY A 253 22.04 -17.95 21.80
C GLY A 253 22.69 -16.90 22.72
N THR A 254 21.93 -15.86 23.02
CA THR A 254 22.32 -14.82 23.98
C THR A 254 22.22 -15.32 25.43
N CYS A 255 23.17 -14.94 26.28
CA CYS A 255 23.22 -15.34 27.67
C CYS A 255 21.95 -15.00 28.46
N SER A 256 21.43 -13.77 28.33
CA SER A 256 20.18 -13.35 28.97
C SER A 256 18.99 -14.24 28.60
N ASN A 257 18.87 -14.63 27.32
CA ASN A 257 17.79 -15.48 26.83
C ASN A 257 17.91 -16.92 27.36
N CYS A 258 19.12 -17.48 27.36
CA CYS A 258 19.36 -18.83 27.88
C CYS A 258 19.02 -18.93 29.37
N SER A 259 19.40 -17.90 30.13
CA SER A 259 19.10 -17.77 31.56
C SER A 259 17.59 -17.64 31.82
N GLN A 260 16.89 -16.77 31.08
CA GLN A 260 15.44 -16.59 31.24
C GLN A 260 14.62 -17.82 30.86
N ALA A 261 15.02 -18.53 29.80
CA ALA A 261 14.31 -19.70 29.31
C ALA A 261 14.66 -20.98 30.08
N ASN A 262 15.63 -20.93 31.01
CA ASN A 262 16.24 -22.09 31.66
C ASN A 262 16.63 -23.21 30.69
N ARG A 263 16.97 -22.84 29.45
CA ARG A 263 17.36 -23.75 28.38
C ARG A 263 18.21 -23.01 27.35
N HIS A 264 19.13 -23.72 26.73
CA HIS A 264 19.90 -23.21 25.61
C HIS A 264 19.08 -23.24 24.32
N ALA A 265 19.45 -22.37 23.37
CA ALA A 265 18.90 -22.41 22.02
C ALA A 265 19.17 -23.75 21.33
N ASP A 266 18.28 -24.15 20.44
CA ASP A 266 18.46 -25.38 19.66
C ASP A 266 19.76 -25.34 18.86
N CYS A 267 20.38 -26.52 18.73
CA CYS A 267 21.64 -26.63 18.03
C CYS A 267 21.43 -26.63 16.51
N ASP A 268 21.85 -25.54 15.87
CA ASP A 268 21.87 -25.41 14.41
C ASP A 268 23.21 -25.83 13.77
N GLN A 269 24.13 -26.40 14.54
CA GLN A 269 25.36 -26.99 14.00
C GLN A 269 25.11 -28.36 13.37
N ARG A 270 25.87 -28.72 12.34
CA ARG A 270 25.87 -30.08 11.77
C ARG A 270 26.38 -31.05 12.83
N CYS A 271 25.67 -32.16 13.03
CA CYS A 271 26.09 -33.23 13.92
C CYS A 271 27.43 -33.78 13.44
N GLN A 272 28.38 -34.05 14.34
CA GLN A 272 29.66 -34.71 14.02
C GLN A 272 29.81 -36.03 14.79
N ARG A 273 28.71 -36.59 15.30
CA ARG A 273 28.73 -37.88 16.01
C ARG A 273 29.05 -38.99 15.03
N ILE A 274 29.86 -39.94 15.48
CA ILE A 274 30.16 -41.17 14.76
C ILE A 274 29.00 -42.15 14.97
N LEU A 275 28.37 -42.58 13.87
CA LEU A 275 27.29 -43.58 13.89
C LEU A 275 27.85 -44.98 14.22
N PRO A 276 27.03 -45.97 14.62
CA PRO A 276 27.50 -47.34 14.87
C PRO A 276 28.23 -47.98 13.67
N CYS A 277 27.91 -47.54 12.45
CA CYS A 277 28.60 -47.94 11.22
C CYS A 277 29.93 -47.19 10.97
N SER A 278 30.45 -46.47 11.96
CA SER A 278 31.71 -45.68 11.94
C SER A 278 31.74 -44.49 10.97
N HIS A 279 30.63 -44.14 10.32
CA HIS A 279 30.52 -42.92 9.53
C HIS A 279 30.09 -41.71 10.38
N PRO A 280 30.62 -40.50 10.10
CA PRO A 280 30.14 -39.28 10.74
C PRO A 280 28.73 -38.95 10.26
N CYS A 281 27.87 -38.54 11.18
CA CYS A 281 26.59 -37.93 10.84
C CYS A 281 26.84 -36.60 10.11
N THR A 282 25.96 -36.22 9.18
CA THR A 282 26.01 -34.93 8.47
C THR A 282 24.73 -34.11 8.63
N GLU A 283 23.73 -34.66 9.33
CA GLU A 283 22.46 -34.00 9.60
C GLU A 283 22.57 -32.90 10.65
N MET A 284 21.55 -32.03 10.71
CA MET A 284 21.49 -31.00 11.76
C MET A 284 21.35 -31.66 13.14
N CYS A 285 22.11 -31.17 14.12
CA CYS A 285 22.18 -31.78 15.44
C CYS A 285 20.83 -31.82 16.19
N LYS A 286 19.94 -30.87 15.92
CA LYS A 286 18.56 -30.85 16.45
C LYS A 286 17.68 -32.02 15.97
N LYS A 287 18.05 -32.72 14.89
CA LYS A 287 17.33 -33.88 14.38
C LYS A 287 17.93 -35.17 14.94
N LYS A 288 17.10 -36.21 15.08
CA LYS A 288 17.60 -37.58 15.34
C LYS A 288 18.51 -37.99 14.19
N CYS A 289 19.66 -38.59 14.51
CA CYS A 289 20.60 -39.05 13.49
C CYS A 289 19.93 -40.10 12.60
N PRO A 290 19.86 -39.89 11.27
CA PRO A 290 19.28 -40.86 10.37
C PRO A 290 20.19 -42.08 10.22
N PRO A 291 19.68 -43.19 9.65
CA PRO A 291 20.53 -44.27 9.17
C PRO A 291 21.57 -43.74 8.17
N CYS A 292 22.68 -44.45 8.06
CA CYS A 292 23.76 -44.06 7.18
C CYS A 292 23.45 -44.46 5.73
N PHE A 293 23.67 -43.54 4.78
CA PHE A 293 23.53 -43.82 3.34
C PHE A 293 24.87 -43.70 2.60
N ASN A 294 25.98 -43.63 3.33
CA ASN A 294 27.31 -43.62 2.70
C ASN A 294 27.58 -44.95 2.00
N PRO A 295 28.47 -44.98 0.99
CA PRO A 295 28.88 -46.22 0.35
C PRO A 295 29.43 -47.22 1.37
N CYS A 296 29.11 -48.50 1.19
CA CYS A 296 29.61 -49.55 2.07
C CYS A 296 31.16 -49.60 2.08
N VAL A 297 31.74 -49.70 3.29
CA VAL A 297 33.20 -49.78 3.49
C VAL A 297 33.74 -51.19 3.34
N TYR A 298 32.86 -52.20 3.40
CA TYR A 298 33.26 -53.61 3.27
C TYR A 298 33.78 -53.89 1.85
N ARG A 299 34.92 -54.57 1.81
CA ARG A 299 35.59 -55.02 0.60
C ARG A 299 36.22 -56.37 0.86
N CYS A 300 36.29 -57.19 -0.19
CA CYS A 300 37.11 -58.39 -0.22
C CYS A 300 38.27 -58.18 -1.19
N SER A 301 39.16 -59.16 -1.30
CA SER A 301 40.24 -59.18 -2.31
C SER A 301 39.72 -59.14 -3.75
N HIS A 302 38.44 -59.45 -3.98
CA HIS A 302 37.85 -59.53 -5.32
C HIS A 302 37.12 -58.28 -5.76
N SER A 303 36.45 -57.59 -4.84
CA SER A 303 35.63 -56.42 -5.13
C SER A 303 35.28 -55.65 -3.86
N LYS A 304 35.01 -54.35 -4.03
CA LYS A 304 34.34 -53.53 -3.03
C LYS A 304 32.83 -53.76 -3.11
N CYS A 305 32.13 -53.68 -1.98
CA CYS A 305 30.67 -53.67 -1.99
C CYS A 305 30.15 -52.39 -2.65
N ASN A 306 29.21 -52.52 -3.59
CA ASN A 306 28.56 -51.39 -4.28
C ASN A 306 27.25 -50.95 -3.59
N GLY A 307 26.86 -51.60 -2.49
CA GLY A 307 25.67 -51.24 -1.72
C GLY A 307 25.89 -50.03 -0.81
N VAL A 308 24.80 -49.56 -0.20
CA VAL A 308 24.83 -48.53 0.83
C VAL A 308 25.13 -49.13 2.21
N CYS A 309 25.70 -48.33 3.09
CA CYS A 309 25.97 -48.74 4.46
C CYS A 309 24.65 -49.04 5.20
N GLY A 310 24.63 -50.08 6.04
CA GLY A 310 23.42 -50.50 6.76
C GLY A 310 22.59 -51.58 6.05
N GLU A 311 22.84 -51.83 4.76
CA GLU A 311 22.27 -52.98 4.07
C GLU A 311 23.17 -54.22 4.17
N LEU A 312 22.54 -55.40 4.13
CA LEU A 312 23.25 -56.68 4.10
C LEU A 312 24.08 -56.78 2.80
N CYS A 313 25.39 -56.92 2.95
CA CYS A 313 26.29 -57.08 1.81
C CYS A 313 26.06 -58.44 1.14
N SER A 314 25.98 -58.45 -0.19
CA SER A 314 25.88 -59.70 -0.94
C SER A 314 27.13 -60.58 -0.70
N PRO A 315 26.96 -61.85 -0.30
CA PRO A 315 28.09 -62.72 0.01
C PRO A 315 28.93 -63.00 -1.25
N CYS A 316 30.25 -62.81 -1.15
CA CYS A 316 31.19 -63.09 -2.23
C CYS A 316 31.37 -64.61 -2.43
N GLN A 317 30.82 -65.16 -3.52
CA GLN A 317 30.91 -66.57 -3.89
C GLN A 317 32.21 -66.97 -4.60
N LYS A 318 33.11 -66.02 -4.87
CA LYS A 318 34.41 -66.31 -5.48
C LYS A 318 35.28 -67.16 -4.57
N GLU A 319 36.20 -67.93 -5.15
CA GLU A 319 37.17 -68.74 -4.41
C GLU A 319 37.99 -67.87 -3.45
N CYS A 320 38.24 -68.37 -2.24
CA CYS A 320 39.02 -67.62 -1.26
C CYS A 320 40.47 -67.42 -1.77
N PRO A 321 41.03 -66.19 -1.70
CA PRO A 321 42.39 -65.90 -2.18
C PRO A 321 43.48 -66.61 -1.34
N CYS A 322 43.13 -67.13 -0.16
CA CYS A 322 44.07 -67.77 0.76
C CYS A 322 44.55 -69.12 0.21
N ARG A 323 45.73 -69.10 -0.42
CA ARG A 323 46.42 -70.28 -0.96
C ARG A 323 47.92 -70.22 -0.66
N CYS A 324 48.53 -71.38 -0.47
CA CYS A 324 49.97 -71.60 -0.62
C CYS A 324 50.19 -72.84 -1.49
N VAL A 325 51.45 -73.15 -1.80
CA VAL A 325 51.80 -74.34 -2.59
C VAL A 325 51.32 -75.65 -1.95
N HIS A 326 51.26 -75.70 -0.62
CA HIS A 326 50.88 -76.89 0.14
C HIS A 326 49.36 -77.01 0.37
N ASN A 327 48.66 -75.90 0.59
CA ASN A 327 47.26 -75.90 1.02
C ASN A 327 46.47 -74.73 0.43
N ARG A 328 45.26 -75.02 -0.06
CA ARG A 328 44.30 -74.00 -0.54
C ARG A 328 42.99 -74.06 0.23
N CYS A 329 42.39 -72.89 0.44
CA CYS A 329 41.04 -72.82 0.97
C CYS A 329 40.04 -73.34 -0.08
N SER A 330 39.13 -74.22 0.33
CA SER A 330 38.07 -74.78 -0.54
C SER A 330 36.72 -74.08 -0.38
N ARG A 331 36.68 -73.06 0.47
CA ARG A 331 35.46 -72.35 0.85
C ARG A 331 35.30 -71.02 0.09
N PRO A 332 34.05 -70.57 -0.16
CA PRO A 332 33.81 -69.29 -0.79
C PRO A 332 34.27 -68.13 0.09
N CYS A 333 34.66 -67.02 -0.53
CA CYS A 333 35.30 -65.89 0.13
C CYS A 333 34.49 -65.28 1.30
N PHE A 334 33.15 -65.35 1.27
CA PHE A 334 32.31 -64.83 2.36
C PHE A 334 32.34 -65.69 3.64
N SER A 335 32.82 -66.93 3.54
CA SER A 335 32.80 -67.88 4.65
C SER A 335 34.16 -67.94 5.35
N PHE A 336 34.17 -68.43 6.60
CA PHE A 336 35.40 -68.58 7.38
C PHE A 336 36.41 -69.47 6.64
N CYS A 337 37.59 -68.90 6.40
CA CYS A 337 38.70 -69.58 5.74
C CYS A 337 39.06 -70.86 6.51
N ASN A 338 39.04 -72.00 5.82
CA ASN A 338 39.40 -73.30 6.39
C ASN A 338 40.89 -73.64 6.20
N ARG A 339 41.69 -72.73 5.61
CA ARG A 339 43.13 -72.91 5.47
C ARG A 339 43.78 -72.74 6.85
N LYS A 340 44.40 -73.82 7.33
CA LYS A 340 45.26 -73.78 8.52
C LYS A 340 46.55 -73.00 8.23
N PRO A 341 47.21 -72.41 9.24
CA PRO A 341 48.55 -71.86 9.10
C PRO A 341 49.48 -72.85 8.41
N CYS A 342 50.31 -72.37 7.48
CA CYS A 342 51.27 -73.22 6.78
C CYS A 342 52.52 -73.31 7.66
N GLU A 343 52.82 -74.51 8.16
CA GLU A 343 54.01 -74.78 8.98
C GLU A 343 55.21 -75.23 8.15
N TRP A 344 55.07 -75.24 6.82
CA TRP A 344 56.09 -75.65 5.87
C TRP A 344 56.62 -74.43 5.11
N PRO A 345 57.95 -74.28 4.98
CA PRO A 345 58.60 -73.15 4.31
C PRO A 345 58.17 -72.95 2.86
#